data_AF-A0A239JFI1-F1
#
_entry.id   AF-A0A239JFI1-F1
#
_cell.length_a   1.000
_cell.length_b   1.000
_cell.length_c   1.000
_cell.angle_alpha   90.00
_cell.angle_beta   90.00
_cell.angle_gamma   90.00
#
_symmetry.space_group_name_H-M   'P 1'
#
loop_
_entity.id
_entity.type
_entity.pdbx_description
1 polymer ?
#
loop_
_entity_poly.entity_id
_entity_poly.type
_entity_poly.pdbx_seq_one_letter_code
_entity_poly.pdbx_strand_id
1 'polypeptide(L)'
;MKQHLISALLLCTGLLCLGQRVKTVEEHLPTENLEMRKDANKRSNKPKSTNYDFIYVPNADKILYGNQCVLEITHKWGFEYVVEPRNIAGSKNWKGKFLNNLWVKTKLVVTRSPFWKQILRGKIKKCRKMSGDLVG
;
A
#
# COMPACT_ATOMS: atom_id res chain seq x y z
N MET A 1 15.47 -42.34 33.92
CA MET A 1 15.47 -40.97 33.36
C MET A 1 16.00 -41.01 31.94
N LYS A 2 15.33 -40.34 30.98
CA LYS A 2 15.76 -40.09 29.57
C LYS A 2 15.35 -41.10 28.47
N GLN A 3 14.06 -41.41 28.30
CA GLN A 3 13.61 -42.13 27.09
C GLN A 3 12.25 -41.74 26.49
N HIS A 4 11.52 -40.77 27.04
CA HIS A 4 10.18 -40.39 26.52
C HIS A 4 10.13 -39.05 25.77
N LEU A 5 11.26 -38.39 25.50
CA LEU A 5 11.24 -37.02 24.94
C LEU A 5 11.28 -36.91 23.41
N ILE A 6 11.43 -38.02 22.67
CA ILE A 6 11.71 -37.97 21.22
C ILE A 6 10.43 -38.12 20.36
N SER A 7 9.31 -38.60 20.92
CA SER A 7 8.12 -38.91 20.12
C SER A 7 7.16 -37.73 19.88
N ALA A 8 7.42 -36.54 20.44
CA ALA A 8 6.51 -35.38 20.33
C ALA A 8 6.87 -34.40 19.20
N LEU A 9 8.02 -34.57 18.54
CA LEU A 9 8.52 -33.59 17.56
C LEU A 9 8.10 -33.85 16.10
N LEU A 10 7.40 -34.95 15.82
CA LEU A 10 7.17 -35.45 14.44
C LEU A 10 5.74 -35.29 13.91
N LEU A 11 4.83 -34.62 14.64
CA LEU A 11 3.41 -34.53 14.27
C LEU A 11 2.91 -33.12 13.87
N CYS A 12 3.75 -32.08 13.90
CA CYS A 12 3.29 -30.71 13.59
C CYS A 12 3.67 -30.19 12.18
N THR A 13 4.32 -30.98 11.33
CA THR A 13 4.81 -30.54 10.00
C THR A 13 3.85 -30.82 8.84
N GLY A 14 2.61 -31.26 9.10
CA GLY A 14 1.73 -31.82 8.05
C GLY A 14 0.57 -30.97 7.54
N LEU A 15 0.08 -29.96 8.26
CA LEU A 15 -1.15 -29.26 7.85
C LEU A 15 -1.03 -27.77 8.04
N LEU A 16 -0.68 -27.04 6.98
CA LEU A 16 -1.09 -25.64 6.71
C LEU A 16 -0.65 -25.25 5.28
N CYS A 17 -0.94 -26.10 4.29
CA CYS A 17 -0.96 -25.68 2.88
C CYS A 17 -2.42 -25.56 2.42
N LEU A 18 -3.15 -24.59 2.97
CA LEU A 18 -4.39 -24.14 2.37
C LEU A 18 -4.04 -23.07 1.32
N GLY A 19 -4.20 -23.48 0.06
CA GLY A 19 -3.90 -22.70 -1.13
C GLY A 19 -4.56 -21.33 -1.11
N GLN A 20 -3.76 -20.30 -1.38
CA GLN A 20 -4.27 -18.97 -1.64
C GLN A 20 -4.91 -18.98 -3.02
N ARG A 21 -6.25 -18.93 -3.07
CA ARG A 21 -7.01 -18.60 -4.28
C ARG A 21 -6.47 -17.25 -4.79
N VAL A 22 -5.78 -17.28 -5.91
CA VAL A 22 -5.45 -16.08 -6.70
C VAL A 22 -6.79 -15.51 -7.16
N LYS A 23 -7.24 -14.44 -6.52
CA LYS A 23 -8.26 -13.57 -7.10
C LYS A 23 -7.55 -12.80 -8.21
N THR A 24 -7.82 -13.15 -9.45
CA THR A 24 -7.56 -12.28 -10.60
C THR A 24 -8.24 -10.94 -10.31
N VAL A 25 -7.44 -9.93 -10.00
CA VAL A 25 -7.88 -8.55 -9.91
C VAL A 25 -8.04 -8.09 -11.35
N GLU A 26 -9.27 -8.19 -11.84
CA GLU A 26 -9.71 -7.49 -13.03
C GLU A 26 -9.40 -5.99 -12.84
N GLU A 27 -8.81 -5.38 -13.86
CA GLU A 27 -8.31 -4.01 -13.86
C GLU A 27 -9.41 -3.03 -13.42
N HIS A 28 -9.24 -2.43 -12.25
CA HIS A 28 -9.79 -1.11 -11.94
C HIS A 28 -8.70 -0.05 -12.16
N LEU A 29 -8.10 -0.06 -13.35
CA LEU A 29 -7.71 1.21 -13.95
C LEU A 29 -9.02 1.88 -14.38
N PRO A 30 -9.25 3.17 -14.13
CA PRO A 30 -10.44 3.86 -14.58
C PRO A 30 -10.36 4.07 -16.10
N THR A 31 -10.38 2.97 -16.87
CA THR A 31 -10.65 3.03 -18.29
C THR A 31 -12.15 3.30 -18.42
N GLU A 32 -12.44 4.40 -19.08
CA GLU A 32 -13.75 5.01 -19.20
C GLU A 32 -14.70 4.11 -20.01
N ASN A 33 -15.33 3.12 -19.37
CA ASN A 33 -16.50 2.47 -19.93
C ASN A 33 -17.71 3.39 -19.73
N LEU A 34 -17.78 4.47 -20.50
CA LEU A 34 -19.03 5.22 -20.62
C LEU A 34 -20.06 4.28 -21.27
N GLU A 35 -21.10 3.91 -20.53
CA GLU A 35 -22.31 3.38 -21.17
C GLU A 35 -22.73 4.40 -22.24
N MET A 36 -22.84 3.97 -23.50
CA MET A 36 -23.07 4.79 -24.72
C MET A 36 -24.32 5.72 -24.67
N ARG A 37 -25.05 5.78 -23.55
CA ARG A 37 -26.27 6.57 -23.37
C ARG A 37 -26.27 7.50 -22.15
N LYS A 38 -25.16 7.59 -21.40
CA LYS A 38 -25.07 8.50 -20.25
C LYS A 38 -24.25 9.73 -20.62
N ASP A 39 -24.85 10.91 -20.50
CA ASP A 39 -24.14 12.17 -20.69
C ASP A 39 -22.90 12.25 -19.78
N ALA A 40 -21.72 12.27 -20.39
CA ALA A 40 -20.43 12.35 -19.69
C ALA A 40 -20.30 13.62 -18.83
N ASN A 41 -21.05 14.68 -19.17
CA ASN A 41 -21.05 15.95 -18.44
C ASN A 41 -21.85 15.94 -17.12
N LYS A 42 -22.68 14.92 -16.88
CA LYS A 42 -23.48 14.87 -15.65
C LYS A 42 -22.59 14.51 -14.46
N ARG A 43 -22.56 15.36 -13.43
CA ARG A 43 -21.73 15.17 -12.22
C ARG A 43 -21.96 13.82 -11.52
N SER A 44 -23.17 13.24 -11.64
CA SER A 44 -23.51 11.91 -11.10
C SER A 44 -22.90 10.74 -11.88
N ASN A 45 -22.53 10.96 -13.15
CA ASN A 45 -21.98 9.94 -14.04
C ASN A 45 -20.45 9.93 -14.03
N LYS A 46 -19.82 10.94 -13.40
CA LYS A 46 -18.38 10.95 -13.21
C LYS A 46 -18.00 9.82 -12.24
N PRO A 47 -16.97 9.02 -12.55
CA PRO A 47 -16.50 8.00 -11.61
C PRO A 47 -16.17 8.68 -10.29
N LYS A 48 -16.60 8.08 -9.17
CA LYS A 48 -16.26 8.59 -7.83
C LYS A 48 -14.74 8.55 -7.70
N SER A 49 -14.09 9.72 -7.78
CA SER A 49 -12.65 9.83 -7.55
C SER A 49 -12.37 9.50 -6.09
N THR A 50 -11.75 8.35 -5.83
CA THR A 50 -11.18 8.05 -4.53
C THR A 50 -10.04 9.03 -4.29
N ASN A 51 -10.28 10.05 -3.48
CA ASN A 51 -9.24 11.02 -3.11
C ASN A 51 -8.32 10.38 -2.06
N TYR A 52 -7.07 10.10 -2.45
CA TYR A 52 -6.03 9.66 -1.53
C TYR A 52 -5.23 10.86 -1.02
N ASP A 53 -4.83 10.79 0.24
CA ASP A 53 -3.91 11.77 0.81
C ASP A 53 -2.47 11.46 0.37
N PHE A 54 -1.73 12.44 -0.11
CA PHE A 54 -0.35 12.21 -0.56
C PHE A 54 0.66 12.38 0.57
N ILE A 55 1.63 11.46 0.65
CA ILE A 55 2.84 11.59 1.48
C ILE A 55 4.04 11.77 0.56
N TYR A 56 4.63 12.96 0.57
CA TYR A 56 5.78 13.30 -0.24
C TYR A 56 7.07 12.77 0.39
N VAL A 57 7.88 12.07 -0.38
CA VAL A 57 9.20 11.58 0.05
C VAL A 57 10.27 11.94 -0.99
N PRO A 58 11.52 12.20 -0.58
CA PRO A 58 12.57 12.59 -1.51
C PRO A 58 13.07 11.42 -2.39
N ASN A 59 13.08 10.20 -1.84
CA ASN A 59 13.66 9.01 -2.47
C ASN A 59 12.70 7.82 -2.36
N ALA A 60 12.83 6.86 -3.28
CA ALA A 60 11.97 5.68 -3.39
C ALA A 60 12.45 4.46 -2.56
N ASP A 61 13.71 4.45 -2.11
CA ASP A 61 14.44 3.27 -1.60
C ASP A 61 13.69 2.49 -0.51
N LYS A 62 12.92 3.20 0.32
CA LYS A 62 12.23 2.63 1.49
C LYS A 62 10.75 2.32 1.25
N ILE A 63 10.18 2.78 0.14
CA ILE A 63 8.71 2.83 -0.05
C ILE A 63 8.19 1.94 -1.18
N LEU A 64 9.04 1.16 -1.85
CA LEU A 64 8.64 0.25 -2.95
C LEU A 64 7.66 0.95 -3.90
N TYR A 65 8.07 2.13 -4.39
CA TYR A 65 7.24 2.95 -5.26
C TYR A 65 6.92 2.20 -6.55
N GLY A 66 5.65 2.23 -6.99
CA GLY A 66 5.18 1.48 -8.16
C GLY A 66 4.86 0.01 -7.91
N ASN A 67 5.11 -0.53 -6.72
CA ASN A 67 4.76 -1.91 -6.40
C ASN A 67 3.25 -2.03 -6.10
N GLN A 68 2.53 -2.85 -6.88
CA GLN A 68 1.07 -3.02 -6.75
C GLN A 68 0.63 -3.46 -5.35
N CYS A 69 1.40 -4.36 -4.70
CA CYS A 69 1.09 -4.82 -3.34
C CYS A 69 1.15 -3.67 -2.33
N VAL A 70 2.13 -2.77 -2.46
CA VAL A 70 2.25 -1.60 -1.59
C VAL A 70 1.14 -0.59 -1.90
N LEU A 71 0.90 -0.31 -3.18
CA LEU A 71 -0.16 0.61 -3.63
C LEU A 71 -1.53 0.23 -3.07
N GLU A 72 -1.92 -1.05 -3.18
CA GLU A 72 -3.17 -1.52 -2.61
C GLU A 72 -3.26 -1.29 -1.10
N ILE A 73 -2.15 -1.52 -0.38
CA ILE A 73 -2.11 -1.33 1.08
C ILE A 73 -2.27 0.15 1.42
N THR A 74 -1.54 1.02 0.74
CA THR A 74 -1.59 2.47 1.00
C THR A 74 -2.96 3.05 0.61
N HIS A 75 -3.52 2.62 -0.53
CA HIS A 75 -4.87 3.01 -0.96
C HIS A 75 -5.96 2.54 0.00
N LYS A 76 -5.87 1.29 0.49
CA LYS A 76 -6.74 0.79 1.59
C LYS A 76 -6.57 1.62 2.86
N TRP A 77 -5.45 2.31 3.02
CA TRP A 77 -5.15 3.20 4.14
C TRP A 77 -5.52 4.66 3.88
N GLY A 78 -5.99 4.97 2.68
CA GLY A 78 -6.43 6.32 2.29
C GLY A 78 -5.28 7.27 1.96
N PHE A 79 -4.08 6.76 1.68
CA PHE A 79 -2.94 7.59 1.31
C PHE A 79 -2.10 6.95 0.21
N GLU A 80 -1.23 7.74 -0.42
CA GLU A 80 -0.28 7.25 -1.42
C GLU A 80 1.07 7.97 -1.26
N TYR A 81 2.17 7.26 -1.53
CA TYR A 81 3.49 7.87 -1.54
C TYR A 81 3.77 8.55 -2.87
N VAL A 82 4.31 9.76 -2.83
CA VAL A 82 4.79 10.48 -4.02
C VAL A 82 6.27 10.75 -3.86
N VAL A 83 7.08 10.26 -4.80
CA VAL A 83 8.51 10.55 -4.85
C VAL A 83 8.70 11.90 -5.52
N GLU A 84 9.18 12.88 -4.76
CA GLU A 84 9.41 14.22 -5.27
C GLU A 84 10.76 14.72 -4.74
N PRO A 85 11.79 14.75 -5.60
CA PRO A 85 13.11 15.26 -5.25
C PRO A 85 13.08 16.69 -4.71
N ARG A 86 14.10 17.05 -3.95
CA ARG A 86 14.25 18.43 -3.45
C ARG A 86 14.61 19.36 -4.61
N ASN A 87 14.08 20.59 -4.57
CA ASN A 87 14.47 21.70 -5.44
C ASN A 87 14.14 21.56 -6.94
N ILE A 88 13.05 20.86 -7.29
CA ILE A 88 12.54 20.88 -8.67
C ILE A 88 11.73 22.18 -8.90
N ALA A 89 11.91 22.83 -10.04
CA ALA A 89 11.07 23.96 -10.46
C ALA A 89 9.60 23.51 -10.64
N GLY A 90 8.64 24.21 -10.02
CA GLY A 90 7.21 23.85 -10.05
C GLY A 90 6.75 22.89 -8.95
N SER A 91 7.67 22.37 -8.13
CA SER A 91 7.38 21.53 -6.96
C SER A 91 6.82 22.37 -5.80
N LYS A 92 5.91 21.81 -4.97
CA LYS A 92 5.45 22.50 -3.75
C LYS A 92 6.63 22.91 -2.87
N ASN A 93 6.54 24.10 -2.27
CA ASN A 93 7.50 24.56 -1.27
C ASN A 93 7.71 23.50 -0.18
N TRP A 94 8.97 23.34 0.26
CA TRP A 94 9.34 22.35 1.28
C TRP A 94 8.46 22.42 2.54
N LYS A 95 8.18 23.64 3.03
CA LYS A 95 7.30 23.87 4.19
C LYS A 95 5.87 23.34 3.94
N GLY A 96 5.35 23.51 2.73
CA GLY A 96 4.04 23.00 2.34
C GLY A 96 3.99 21.47 2.32
N LYS A 97 5.04 20.82 1.76
CA LYS A 97 5.19 19.36 1.79
C LYS A 97 5.29 18.83 3.22
N PHE A 98 6.04 19.52 4.08
CA PHE A 98 6.19 19.16 5.48
C PHE A 98 4.85 19.23 6.24
N LEU A 99 4.11 20.33 6.13
CA LEU A 99 2.81 20.50 6.78
C LEU A 99 1.77 19.50 6.28
N ASN A 100 1.72 19.27 4.96
CA ASN A 100 0.86 18.24 4.39
C ASN A 100 1.21 16.86 4.97
N ASN A 101 2.49 16.47 4.93
CA ASN A 101 2.93 15.20 5.48
C ASN A 101 2.62 15.08 6.97
N LEU A 102 2.78 16.16 7.74
CA LEU A 102 2.44 16.18 9.15
C LEU A 102 0.95 15.89 9.34
N TRP A 103 0.08 16.59 8.60
CA TRP A 103 -1.37 16.40 8.66
C TRP A 103 -1.78 14.96 8.32
N VAL A 104 -1.30 14.43 7.20
CA VAL A 104 -1.62 13.06 6.76
C VAL A 104 -1.12 12.02 7.77
N LYS A 105 0.11 12.20 8.29
CA LYS A 105 0.66 11.31 9.31
C LYS A 105 -0.13 11.37 10.62
N THR A 106 -0.57 12.56 11.05
CA THR A 106 -1.42 12.73 12.23
C THR A 106 -2.77 12.05 12.02
N LYS A 107 -3.41 12.24 10.85
CA LYS A 107 -4.64 11.54 10.48
C LYS A 107 -4.45 10.02 10.52
N LEU A 108 -3.34 9.48 10.03
CA LEU A 108 -3.05 8.04 10.10
C LEU A 108 -2.87 7.54 11.54
N VAL A 109 -2.25 8.33 12.42
CA VAL A 109 -2.14 7.98 13.84
C VAL A 109 -3.52 7.85 14.47
N VAL A 110 -4.44 8.77 14.17
CA VAL A 110 -5.81 8.78 14.71
C VAL A 110 -6.70 7.69 14.08
N THR A 111 -6.65 7.53 12.76
CA THR A 111 -7.58 6.64 12.02
C THR A 111 -7.12 5.18 11.96
N ARG A 112 -5.83 4.90 12.18
CA ARG A 112 -5.26 3.54 12.10
C ARG A 112 -4.62 3.12 13.41
N SER A 113 -3.49 3.71 13.75
CA SER A 113 -2.73 3.37 14.95
C SER A 113 -1.50 4.28 15.06
N PRO A 114 -1.04 4.65 16.28
CA PRO A 114 0.25 5.31 16.45
C PRO A 114 1.45 4.52 15.91
N PHE A 115 1.33 3.19 15.78
CA PHE A 115 2.36 2.31 15.23
C PHE A 115 2.16 1.97 13.74
N TRP A 116 1.35 2.76 13.02
CA TRP A 116 1.05 2.52 11.60
C TRP A 116 2.30 2.37 10.74
N LYS A 117 3.38 3.11 11.03
CA LYS A 117 4.65 3.03 10.29
C LYS A 117 5.30 1.66 10.42
N GLN A 118 5.33 1.10 11.63
CA GLN A 118 5.92 -0.22 11.92
C GLN A 118 5.13 -1.31 11.20
N ILE A 119 3.79 -1.25 11.29
CA ILE A 119 2.89 -2.18 10.59
C ILE A 119 3.11 -2.08 9.07
N LEU A 120 3.16 -0.86 8.53
CA LEU A 120 3.36 -0.64 7.10
C LEU A 120 4.72 -1.17 6.63
N ARG A 121 5.80 -0.95 7.38
CA ARG A 121 7.13 -1.51 7.06
C ARG A 121 7.11 -3.03 7.02
N GLY A 122 6.41 -3.68 7.96
CA GLY A 122 6.23 -5.13 7.96
C GLY A 122 5.52 -5.60 6.68
N LYS A 123 4.47 -4.89 6.26
CA LYS A 123 3.76 -5.17 5.01
C LYS A 123 4.60 -4.92 3.76
N ILE A 124 5.35 -3.82 3.69
CA ILE A 124 6.27 -3.53 2.58
C ILE A 124 7.34 -4.63 2.48
N LYS A 125 7.91 -5.07 3.60
CA LYS A 125 8.88 -6.18 3.63
C LYS A 125 8.25 -7.48 3.12
N LYS A 126 6.97 -7.74 3.44
CA LYS A 126 6.23 -8.88 2.90
C LYS A 126 6.00 -8.73 1.39
N CYS A 127 5.54 -7.57 0.92
CA CYS A 127 5.38 -7.29 -0.52
C CYS A 127 6.68 -7.52 -1.28
N ARG A 128 7.80 -6.97 -0.77
CA ARG A 128 9.13 -7.15 -1.34
C ARG A 128 9.52 -8.62 -1.50
N LYS A 129 9.28 -9.43 -0.48
CA LYS A 129 9.55 -10.88 -0.52
C LYS A 129 8.69 -11.61 -1.54
N MET A 130 7.42 -11.22 -1.70
CA MET A 130 6.47 -11.87 -2.60
C MET A 130 6.70 -11.47 -4.06
N SER A 131 7.05 -10.22 -4.33
CA SER A 131 7.28 -9.72 -5.69
C SER A 131 8.68 -10.01 -6.23
N GLY A 132 9.59 -10.56 -5.42
CA GLY A 132 10.98 -10.77 -5.81
C GLY A 132 11.76 -9.46 -6.04
N ASP A 133 11.19 -8.33 -5.60
CA ASP A 133 11.73 -6.98 -5.81
C ASP A 133 12.84 -6.70 -4.80
N LEU A 134 13.94 -7.44 -4.93
CA LEU A 134 15.12 -7.35 -4.08
C LEU A 134 15.94 -6.12 -4.49
N VAL A 135 15.40 -4.92 -4.32
CA VAL A 135 16.22 -3.70 -4.37
C VAL A 135 17.13 -3.72 -3.14
N GLY A 136 18.39 -4.10 -3.37
CA GLY A 136 19.49 -4.14 -2.40
C GLY A 136 20.14 -2.79 -2.24
#